data_AF-A0A4D5Z206-F1
#
_entry.id   AF-A0A4D5Z206-F1
#
_cell.length_a   1.000
_cell.length_b   1.000
_cell.length_c   1.000
_cell.angle_alpha   90.00
_cell.angle_beta   90.00
_cell.angle_gamma   90.00
#
_symmetry.space_group_name_H-M   'P 1'
#
loop_
_entity.id
_entity.type
_entity.pdbx_description
1 polymer ?
#
loop_
_entity_poly.entity_id
_entity_poly.type
_entity_poly.pdbx_seq_one_letter_code
_entity_poly.pdbx_strand_id
1 'polypeptide(L)'
;NSVEFPLLDRRTKNSVISTTSNDLSNWSRLSSLWPLLYGTSCCFIEFASLIGSRFDFDRYGLVPRSSPRQADLVLTAGTVTMKMAPSLVRLYEQMPEPKYVIAMGACTITGGMFSTDSYSTVRGVDKLIPVDVYLPGCPPKPEAVIDAITKLRKKISREIYEDRVRSQRVNRYFTTNHKFRIGRSLHIGNYDKGFFYQPSATSKLPAEKFLKYKSSAPSPSHELVN
;
A
#
# COMPACT_ATOMS: atom_id res chain seq x y z
N ASN A 1 7.18 -4.50 23.34
CA ASN A 1 6.74 -3.13 23.02
C ASN A 1 6.86 -2.23 24.25
N SER A 2 8.09 -2.01 24.73
CA SER A 2 8.35 -0.99 25.74
C SER A 2 8.34 0.38 25.07
N VAL A 3 7.68 1.36 25.69
CA VAL A 3 7.73 2.75 25.22
C VAL A 3 9.04 3.35 25.71
N GLU A 4 9.93 3.73 24.79
CA GLU A 4 11.12 4.51 25.13
C GLU A 4 10.70 5.94 25.46
N PHE A 5 11.08 6.40 26.65
CA PHE A 5 10.84 7.79 27.04
C PHE A 5 11.87 8.69 26.36
N PRO A 6 11.45 9.80 25.72
CA PRO A 6 12.38 10.72 25.11
C PRO A 6 13.29 11.33 26.19
N LEU A 7 14.60 11.12 26.06
CA LEU A 7 15.61 11.69 26.96
C LEU A 7 15.81 13.20 26.77
N LEU A 8 15.19 13.78 25.74
CA LEU A 8 15.29 15.20 25.42
C LEU A 8 14.12 15.95 26.06
N ASP A 9 14.40 16.82 27.03
CA ASP A 9 13.43 17.79 27.55
C ASP A 9 13.04 18.74 26.40
N ARG A 10 11.87 18.51 25.81
CA ARG A 10 11.41 19.23 24.61
C ARG A 10 10.85 20.59 25.02
N ARG A 11 11.73 21.46 25.50
CA ARG A 11 11.40 22.85 25.85
C ARG A 11 11.26 23.67 24.57
N THR A 12 10.06 23.69 24.01
CA THR A 12 9.73 24.52 22.85
C THR A 12 9.74 25.99 23.29
N LYS A 13 10.67 26.79 22.73
CA LYS A 13 10.70 28.24 22.96
C LYS A 13 9.58 28.88 22.15
N ASN A 14 8.37 28.91 22.71
CA ASN A 14 7.20 29.45 22.03
C ASN A 14 7.16 30.98 22.19
N SER A 15 7.49 31.71 21.12
CA SER A 15 7.14 33.13 21.02
C SER A 15 5.75 33.28 20.39
N VAL A 16 5.00 34.34 20.75
CA VAL A 16 3.67 34.63 20.18
C VAL A 16 3.70 34.74 18.65
N ILE A 17 4.82 35.22 18.10
CA ILE A 17 5.04 35.32 16.65
C ILE A 17 5.22 33.92 16.02
N SER A 18 5.93 33.01 16.70
CA SER A 18 6.11 31.65 16.21
C SER A 18 4.82 30.84 16.22
N THR A 19 3.97 31.03 17.24
CA THR A 19 2.69 30.32 17.34
C THR A 19 1.70 30.80 16.28
N THR A 20 1.59 32.12 16.07
CA THR A 20 0.71 32.69 15.03
C THR A 20 1.10 32.25 13.61
N SER A 21 2.39 32.18 13.30
CA SER A 21 2.89 31.63 12.02
C SER A 21 2.57 30.14 11.86
N ASN A 22 2.74 29.35 12.93
CA ASN A 22 2.38 27.93 12.93
C ASN A 22 0.87 27.72 12.72
N ASP A 23 0.04 28.53 13.36
CA ASP A 23 -1.42 28.48 13.22
C ASP A 23 -1.86 28.79 11.78
N LEU A 24 -1.25 29.79 11.15
CA LEU A 24 -1.52 30.12 9.74
C LEU A 24 -1.11 28.99 8.80
N SER A 25 0.08 28.39 9.02
CA SER A 25 0.57 27.24 8.24
C SER A 25 -0.27 25.99 8.44
N ASN A 26 -0.78 25.76 9.65
CA ASN A 26 -1.70 24.67 9.94
C ASN A 26 -3.04 24.91 9.26
N TRP A 27 -3.56 26.13 9.34
CA TRP A 27 -4.82 26.52 8.72
C TRP A 27 -4.81 26.37 7.20
N SER A 28 -3.73 26.79 6.52
CA SER A 28 -3.59 26.61 5.08
C SER A 28 -3.62 25.13 4.69
N ARG A 29 -2.84 24.29 5.38
CA ARG A 29 -2.77 22.86 5.10
C ARG A 29 -4.08 22.12 5.37
N LEU A 30 -4.76 22.40 6.48
CA LEU A 30 -6.01 21.71 6.81
C LEU A 30 -7.19 22.16 5.95
N SER A 31 -7.14 23.39 5.41
CA SER A 31 -8.19 23.94 4.54
C SER A 31 -8.08 23.45 3.10
N SER A 32 -6.88 23.13 2.60
CA SER A 32 -6.63 22.69 1.22
C SER A 32 -5.93 21.33 1.13
N LEU A 33 -6.57 20.27 1.64
CA LEU A 33 -6.04 18.90 1.50
C LEU A 33 -6.42 18.34 0.13
N TRP A 34 -5.47 17.83 -0.64
CA TRP A 34 -5.69 17.24 -1.96
C TRP A 34 -5.51 15.72 -1.93
N PRO A 35 -6.61 14.96 -1.86
CA PRO A 35 -6.55 13.51 -1.83
C PRO A 35 -6.15 12.93 -3.18
N LEU A 36 -5.30 11.91 -3.13
CA LEU A 36 -4.98 11.07 -4.27
C LEU A 36 -6.21 10.23 -4.65
N LEU A 37 -6.58 10.24 -5.92
CA LEU A 37 -7.57 9.34 -6.52
C LEU A 37 -7.05 7.90 -6.52
N TYR A 38 -7.08 7.29 -5.34
CA TYR A 38 -6.61 5.95 -5.09
C TYR A 38 -7.77 5.06 -4.65
N GLY A 39 -7.93 3.93 -5.33
CA GLY A 39 -8.95 2.94 -5.02
C GLY A 39 -8.59 1.57 -5.57
N THR A 40 -8.80 0.54 -4.75
CA THR A 40 -8.46 -0.84 -5.14
C THR A 40 -9.64 -1.80 -5.05
N SER A 41 -10.71 -1.45 -4.31
CA SER A 41 -11.84 -2.35 -4.04
C SER A 41 -13.12 -1.56 -3.75
N CYS A 42 -14.12 -2.20 -3.12
CA CYS A 42 -15.45 -1.65 -2.85
C CYS A 42 -15.49 -0.29 -2.14
N CYS A 43 -14.53 0.00 -1.25
CA CYS A 43 -14.48 1.29 -0.54
C CYS A 43 -14.27 2.49 -1.48
N PHE A 44 -13.73 2.27 -2.69
CA PHE A 44 -13.54 3.35 -3.65
C PHE A 44 -14.87 3.91 -4.17
N ILE A 45 -15.94 3.12 -4.24
CA ILE A 45 -17.25 3.61 -4.70
C ILE A 45 -17.83 4.59 -3.67
N GLU A 46 -17.70 4.29 -2.37
CA GLU A 46 -18.11 5.22 -1.32
C GLU A 46 -17.27 6.50 -1.35
N PHE A 47 -15.98 6.39 -1.63
CA PHE A 47 -15.12 7.57 -1.83
C PHE A 47 -15.53 8.36 -3.09
N ALA A 48 -15.82 7.69 -4.20
CA ALA A 48 -16.26 8.34 -5.43
C ALA A 48 -17.63 9.02 -5.26
N SER A 49 -18.50 8.49 -4.40
CA SER A 49 -19.79 9.13 -4.08
C SER A 49 -19.63 10.50 -3.41
N LEU A 50 -18.49 10.74 -2.73
CA LEU A 50 -18.17 12.05 -2.15
C LEU A 50 -17.87 13.10 -3.21
N ILE A 51 -17.29 12.68 -4.33
CA ILE A 51 -16.98 13.56 -5.48
C ILE A 51 -18.29 13.99 -6.18
N GLY A 52 -19.37 13.24 -5.98
CA GLY A 52 -20.70 13.57 -6.50
C GLY A 52 -21.38 14.74 -5.79
N SER A 53 -22.47 15.20 -6.37
CA SER A 53 -23.23 16.38 -5.91
C SER A 53 -23.87 16.22 -4.54
N ARG A 54 -24.14 14.99 -4.08
CA ARG A 54 -24.88 14.75 -2.83
C ARG A 54 -24.09 15.15 -1.59
N PHE A 55 -22.79 14.83 -1.55
CA PHE A 55 -21.94 15.02 -0.38
C PHE A 55 -20.94 16.16 -0.55
N ASP A 56 -20.57 16.47 -1.79
CA ASP A 56 -19.67 17.54 -2.22
C ASP A 56 -18.37 17.60 -1.40
N PHE A 57 -17.37 16.89 -1.89
CA PHE A 57 -16.05 16.82 -1.30
C PHE A 57 -15.30 18.15 -1.34
N ASP A 58 -15.48 18.93 -2.41
CA ASP A 58 -14.74 20.17 -2.65
C ASP A 58 -15.21 21.30 -1.72
N ARG A 59 -16.42 21.21 -1.17
CA ARG A 59 -16.87 22.09 -0.07
C ARG A 59 -15.92 22.14 1.11
N TYR A 60 -15.20 21.04 1.36
CA TYR A 60 -14.17 20.99 2.41
C TYR A 60 -12.77 21.25 1.85
N GLY A 61 -12.61 21.86 0.67
CA GLY A 61 -11.32 22.13 0.04
C GLY A 61 -10.57 20.85 -0.36
N LEU A 62 -11.30 19.74 -0.57
CA LEU A 62 -10.74 18.46 -0.99
C LEU A 62 -10.86 18.29 -2.49
N VAL A 63 -9.80 18.67 -3.20
CA VAL A 63 -9.73 18.51 -4.66
C VAL A 63 -9.01 17.20 -4.99
N PRO A 64 -9.69 16.19 -5.55
CA PRO A 64 -9.07 14.92 -5.89
C PRO A 64 -8.04 15.09 -7.02
N ARG A 65 -6.82 14.57 -6.82
CA ARG A 65 -5.73 14.59 -7.80
C ARG A 65 -5.37 13.17 -8.23
N SER A 66 -5.13 12.97 -9.52
CA SER A 66 -4.71 11.67 -10.06
C SER A 66 -3.20 11.44 -9.97
N SER A 67 -2.41 12.51 -9.77
CA SER A 67 -0.96 12.43 -9.66
C SER A 67 -0.52 12.45 -8.20
N PRO A 68 0.32 11.50 -7.74
CA PRO A 68 0.84 11.50 -6.37
C PRO A 68 1.69 12.74 -6.06
N ARG A 69 2.34 13.33 -7.07
CA ARG A 69 3.15 14.55 -6.86
C ARG A 69 2.31 15.80 -6.57
N GLN A 70 1.02 15.75 -6.88
CA GLN A 70 0.07 16.83 -6.65
C GLN A 70 -0.81 16.55 -5.43
N ALA A 71 -0.76 15.37 -4.84
CA ALA A 71 -1.61 15.00 -3.70
C ALA A 71 -0.80 15.04 -2.40
N ASP A 72 -1.45 15.43 -1.32
CA ASP A 72 -0.88 15.43 0.04
C ASP A 72 -1.63 14.47 1.00
N LEU A 73 -2.80 13.96 0.59
CA LEU A 73 -3.58 13.00 1.35
C LEU A 73 -3.75 11.69 0.56
N VAL A 74 -3.47 10.54 1.18
CA VAL A 74 -3.85 9.22 0.63
C VAL A 74 -4.97 8.65 1.47
N LEU A 75 -6.12 8.47 0.84
CA LEU A 75 -7.19 7.65 1.41
C LEU A 75 -7.02 6.23 0.85
N THR A 76 -6.65 5.27 1.70
CA THR A 76 -6.46 3.89 1.25
C THR A 76 -7.82 3.19 1.13
N ALA A 77 -8.52 3.47 0.04
CA ALA A 77 -9.89 3.03 -0.22
C ALA A 77 -9.95 1.63 -0.87
N GLY A 78 -9.69 0.60 -0.07
CA GLY A 78 -9.89 -0.80 -0.49
C GLY A 78 -8.78 -1.75 -0.07
N THR A 79 -8.98 -3.03 -0.37
CA THR A 79 -8.04 -4.10 0.02
C THR A 79 -6.71 -3.95 -0.71
N VAL A 80 -5.60 -4.11 0.01
CA VAL A 80 -4.25 -4.10 -0.56
C VAL A 80 -3.76 -5.54 -0.67
N THR A 81 -3.48 -5.99 -1.88
CA THR A 81 -2.89 -7.32 -2.13
C THR A 81 -1.37 -7.24 -2.11
N MET A 82 -0.68 -8.38 -1.98
CA MET A 82 0.79 -8.47 -2.02
C MET A 82 1.36 -7.88 -3.32
N LYS A 83 0.64 -8.01 -4.44
CA LYS A 83 1.03 -7.41 -5.73
C LYS A 83 0.93 -5.88 -5.70
N MET A 84 -0.09 -5.33 -5.03
CA MET A 84 -0.33 -3.89 -4.95
C MET A 84 0.52 -3.20 -3.87
N ALA A 85 0.93 -3.92 -2.83
CA ALA A 85 1.72 -3.42 -1.72
C ALA A 85 2.95 -2.57 -2.14
N PRO A 86 3.86 -3.05 -3.00
CA PRO A 86 5.02 -2.25 -3.42
C PRO A 86 4.60 -1.00 -4.24
N SER A 87 3.54 -1.08 -5.03
CA SER A 87 3.01 0.05 -5.80
C SER A 87 2.44 1.12 -4.87
N LEU A 88 1.72 0.73 -3.81
CA LEU A 88 1.20 1.67 -2.81
C LEU A 88 2.32 2.38 -2.06
N VAL A 89 3.34 1.64 -1.61
CA VAL A 89 4.52 2.24 -0.99
C VAL A 89 5.13 3.24 -1.96
N ARG A 90 5.35 2.86 -3.22
CA ARG A 90 5.92 3.76 -4.24
C ARG A 90 5.11 5.04 -4.44
N LEU A 91 3.78 4.96 -4.47
CA LEU A 91 2.91 6.14 -4.55
C LEU A 91 3.13 7.06 -3.35
N TYR A 92 3.14 6.51 -2.14
CA TYR A 92 3.40 7.27 -0.91
C TYR A 92 4.79 7.91 -0.88
N GLU A 93 5.82 7.24 -1.44
CA GLU A 93 7.17 7.82 -1.56
C GLU A 93 7.24 8.99 -2.55
N GLN A 94 6.39 9.00 -3.58
CA GLN A 94 6.39 10.02 -4.62
C GLN A 94 5.62 11.29 -4.24
N MET A 95 4.92 11.27 -3.10
CA MET A 95 4.18 12.42 -2.59
C MET A 95 5.08 13.44 -1.89
N PRO A 96 4.78 14.74 -2.02
CA PRO A 96 5.47 15.79 -1.28
C PRO A 96 5.26 15.65 0.24
N GLU A 97 6.18 16.22 1.02
CA GLU A 97 5.97 16.44 2.45
C GLU A 97 5.38 17.86 2.63
N PRO A 98 4.33 18.05 3.45
CA PRO A 98 3.68 17.10 4.36
C PRO A 98 2.66 16.18 3.66
N LYS A 99 2.64 14.90 4.04
CA LYS A 99 1.66 13.90 3.55
C LYS A 99 0.94 13.22 4.70
N TYR A 100 -0.29 12.80 4.46
CA TYR A 100 -1.12 12.10 5.44
C TYR A 100 -1.79 10.88 4.85
N VAL A 101 -2.07 9.89 5.69
CA VAL A 101 -2.69 8.62 5.28
C VAL A 101 -3.90 8.33 6.17
N ILE A 102 -5.04 8.11 5.53
CA ILE A 102 -6.23 7.59 6.21
C ILE A 102 -6.45 6.14 5.76
N ALA A 103 -6.56 5.22 6.71
CA ALA A 103 -6.95 3.84 6.47
C ALA A 103 -8.48 3.73 6.40
N MET A 104 -9.02 3.56 5.20
CA MET A 104 -10.46 3.49 4.96
C MET A 104 -10.92 2.03 4.80
N GLY A 105 -11.83 1.63 5.69
CA GLY A 105 -12.50 0.34 5.66
C GLY A 105 -11.75 -0.77 6.39
N ALA A 106 -12.47 -1.81 6.80
CA ALA A 106 -11.93 -2.89 7.62
C ALA A 106 -10.72 -3.60 6.99
N CYS A 107 -10.67 -3.66 5.65
CA CYS A 107 -9.60 -4.31 4.90
C CYS A 107 -8.23 -3.63 5.07
N THR A 108 -8.19 -2.31 5.21
CA THR A 108 -6.93 -1.56 5.38
C THR A 108 -6.50 -1.42 6.83
N ILE A 109 -7.38 -1.69 7.79
CA ILE A 109 -7.05 -1.66 9.23
C ILE A 109 -6.46 -3.01 9.66
N THR A 110 -7.18 -4.11 9.44
CA THR A 110 -6.79 -5.45 9.93
C THR A 110 -6.75 -6.52 8.84
N GLY A 111 -7.09 -6.18 7.60
CA GLY A 111 -7.40 -7.15 6.55
C GLY A 111 -8.90 -7.49 6.46
N GLY A 112 -9.73 -7.02 7.41
CA GLY A 112 -11.18 -7.18 7.36
C GLY A 112 -11.60 -8.63 7.25
N MET A 113 -12.55 -8.95 6.37
CA MET A 113 -12.98 -10.34 6.12
C MET A 113 -11.86 -11.24 5.59
N PHE A 114 -10.80 -10.66 5.02
CA PHE A 114 -9.67 -11.41 4.46
C PHE A 114 -8.60 -11.73 5.51
N SER A 115 -8.78 -11.32 6.77
CA SER A 115 -7.79 -11.54 7.82
C SER A 115 -7.56 -13.00 8.17
N THR A 116 -8.56 -13.88 8.00
CA THR A 116 -8.43 -15.29 8.42
C THR A 116 -7.75 -16.11 7.32
N ASP A 117 -8.40 -16.26 6.16
CA ASP A 117 -8.04 -17.32 5.21
C ASP A 117 -7.27 -16.85 3.97
N SER A 118 -7.06 -15.54 3.80
CA SER A 118 -6.41 -15.05 2.58
C SER A 118 -4.88 -15.16 2.65
N TYR A 119 -4.29 -15.70 1.58
CA TYR A 119 -2.84 -15.85 1.43
C TYR A 119 -2.16 -14.61 0.82
N SER A 120 -2.93 -13.77 0.12
CA SER A 120 -2.40 -12.70 -0.73
C SER A 120 -2.80 -11.28 -0.32
N THR A 121 -3.57 -11.11 0.76
CA THR A 121 -3.91 -9.76 1.24
C THR A 121 -2.98 -9.32 2.37
N VAL A 122 -2.64 -8.05 2.37
CA VAL A 122 -1.88 -7.44 3.46
C VAL A 122 -2.85 -7.13 4.59
N ARG A 123 -2.63 -7.76 5.74
CA ARG A 123 -3.45 -7.57 6.96
C ARG A 123 -3.10 -6.24 7.62
N GLY A 124 -3.65 -5.14 7.10
CA GLY A 124 -3.39 -3.78 7.59
C GLY A 124 -2.39 -3.03 6.73
N VAL A 125 -2.72 -1.78 6.40
CA VAL A 125 -1.88 -0.89 5.59
C VAL A 125 -0.80 -0.19 6.42
N ASP A 126 -0.98 -0.18 7.74
CA ASP A 126 -0.03 0.26 8.76
C ASP A 126 1.33 -0.46 8.69
N LYS A 127 1.34 -1.70 8.17
CA LYS A 127 2.56 -2.46 7.89
C LYS A 127 3.39 -1.91 6.74
N LEU A 128 2.79 -1.11 5.86
CA LEU A 128 3.42 -0.58 4.65
C LEU A 128 3.74 0.91 4.79
N ILE A 129 2.77 1.69 5.26
CA ILE A 129 2.84 3.15 5.35
C ILE A 129 2.26 3.61 6.70
N PRO A 130 2.79 4.69 7.29
CA PRO A 130 2.29 5.19 8.56
C PRO A 130 0.88 5.76 8.39
N VAL A 131 -0.07 5.24 9.17
CA VAL A 131 -1.48 5.67 9.13
C VAL A 131 -1.73 6.76 10.17
N ASP A 132 -2.40 7.84 9.77
CA ASP A 132 -2.75 8.95 10.65
C ASP A 132 -4.10 8.77 11.33
N VAL A 133 -5.09 8.27 10.60
CA VAL A 133 -6.47 8.07 11.06
C VAL A 133 -6.99 6.74 10.52
N TYR A 134 -7.65 5.98 11.39
CA TYR A 134 -8.34 4.74 11.02
C TYR A 134 -9.85 4.98 10.93
N LEU A 135 -10.46 4.54 9.83
CA LEU A 135 -11.89 4.63 9.58
C LEU A 135 -12.49 3.23 9.39
N PRO A 136 -13.11 2.64 10.42
CA PRO A 136 -13.76 1.33 10.28
C PRO A 136 -15.03 1.41 9.42
N GLY A 137 -15.36 0.30 8.75
CA GLY A 137 -16.54 0.15 7.90
C GLY A 137 -16.33 -0.86 6.76
N CYS A 138 -17.39 -1.38 6.15
CA CYS A 138 -17.30 -2.34 5.04
C CYS A 138 -18.47 -2.25 4.05
N PRO A 139 -18.51 -1.22 3.18
CA PRO A 139 -17.68 -0.02 3.21
C PRO A 139 -18.21 1.02 4.22
N PRO A 140 -17.39 1.96 4.71
CA PRO A 140 -17.88 3.05 5.57
C PRO A 140 -18.77 3.99 4.77
N LYS A 141 -19.86 4.48 5.39
CA LYS A 141 -20.75 5.46 4.75
C LYS A 141 -19.99 6.75 4.38
N PRO A 142 -20.39 7.48 3.34
CA PRO A 142 -19.72 8.71 2.91
C PRO A 142 -19.62 9.76 4.04
N GLU A 143 -20.65 9.88 4.88
CA GLU A 143 -20.64 10.80 6.02
C GLU A 143 -19.55 10.44 7.04
N ALA A 144 -19.24 9.14 7.21
CA ALA A 144 -18.18 8.69 8.09
C ALA A 144 -16.78 9.03 7.53
N VAL A 145 -16.64 9.10 6.20
CA VAL A 145 -15.39 9.59 5.57
C VAL A 145 -15.17 11.07 5.87
N ILE A 146 -16.23 11.88 5.82
CA ILE A 146 -16.18 13.31 6.19
C ILE A 146 -15.78 13.47 7.66
N ASP A 147 -16.29 12.62 8.57
CA ASP A 147 -15.88 12.61 9.97
C ASP A 147 -14.38 12.25 10.13
N ALA A 148 -13.89 11.25 9.39
CA ALA A 148 -12.47 10.89 9.42
C ALA A 148 -11.57 12.04 8.96
N ILE A 149 -11.99 12.79 7.94
CA ILE A 149 -11.27 13.99 7.47
C ILE A 149 -11.33 15.10 8.53
N THR A 150 -12.47 15.27 9.19
CA THR A 150 -12.61 16.23 10.30
C THR A 150 -11.67 15.89 11.46
N LYS A 151 -11.50 14.60 11.77
CA LYS A 151 -10.51 14.11 12.74
C LYS A 151 -9.08 14.35 12.27
N LEU A 152 -8.78 14.12 10.99
CA LEU A 152 -7.48 14.44 10.42
C LEU A 152 -7.17 15.94 10.55
N ARG A 153 -8.12 16.83 10.24
CA ARG A 153 -7.95 18.28 10.40
C ARG A 153 -7.62 18.68 11.83
N LYS A 154 -8.29 18.08 12.81
CA LYS A 154 -7.99 18.27 14.24
C LYS A 154 -6.60 17.76 14.63
N LYS A 155 -6.08 16.74 13.93
CA LYS A 155 -4.70 16.28 14.11
C LYS A 155 -3.72 17.31 13.55
N ILE A 156 -3.93 17.77 12.31
CA ILE A 156 -3.10 18.77 11.63
C ILE A 156 -3.03 20.08 12.42
N SER A 157 -4.16 20.53 12.97
CA SER A 157 -4.20 21.79 13.75
C SER A 157 -3.32 21.77 15.00
N ARG A 158 -2.99 20.58 15.53
CA ARG A 158 -2.17 20.41 16.74
C ARG A 158 -0.69 20.18 16.43
N GLU A 159 -0.32 20.10 15.15
CA GLU A 159 1.06 19.86 14.77
C GLU A 159 1.91 21.13 14.93
N ILE A 160 3.15 20.92 15.34
CA ILE A 160 4.18 21.97 15.42
C ILE A 160 5.10 21.78 14.23
N TYR A 161 5.31 22.84 13.45
CA TYR A 161 6.12 22.83 12.22
C TYR A 161 7.50 22.16 12.40
N GLU A 162 8.20 22.48 13.50
CA GLU A 162 9.54 21.98 13.82
C GLU A 162 9.63 20.45 14.01
N ASP A 163 8.57 19.80 14.48
CA ASP A 163 8.58 18.35 14.72
C ASP A 163 8.69 17.54 13.43
N ARG A 164 8.17 18.08 12.33
CA ARG A 164 8.15 17.36 11.05
C ARG A 164 9.42 17.51 10.25
N VAL A 165 10.14 18.63 10.40
CA VAL A 165 11.50 18.76 9.87
C VAL A 165 12.41 17.66 10.46
N ARG A 166 12.18 17.24 11.71
CA ARG A 166 12.88 16.11 12.35
C ARG A 166 12.37 14.73 11.95
N SER A 167 11.13 14.59 11.50
CA SER A 167 10.55 13.29 11.11
C SER A 167 11.01 12.82 9.72
N GLN A 168 11.91 13.55 9.06
CA GLN A 168 12.50 13.16 7.80
C GLN A 168 13.12 11.76 7.89
N ARG A 169 12.98 10.98 6.81
CA ARG A 169 13.49 9.61 6.71
C ARG A 169 14.96 9.55 7.13
N VAL A 170 15.25 8.81 8.19
CA VAL A 170 16.62 8.53 8.60
C VAL A 170 17.18 7.47 7.64
N ASN A 171 18.15 7.88 6.83
CA ASN A 171 18.79 7.00 5.88
C ASN A 171 19.79 6.08 6.60
N ARG A 172 19.38 4.83 6.86
CA ARG A 172 20.25 3.77 7.39
C ARG A 172 20.50 2.73 6.29
N TYR A 173 21.52 2.96 5.48
CA TYR A 173 21.89 2.06 4.40
C TYR A 173 22.84 0.97 4.89
N PHE A 174 22.52 -0.29 4.57
CA PHE A 174 23.39 -1.44 4.77
C PHE A 174 23.53 -2.18 3.45
N THR A 175 24.75 -2.60 3.11
CA THR A 175 25.06 -3.30 1.86
C THR A 175 25.59 -4.70 2.18
N THR A 176 24.98 -5.73 1.58
CA THR A 176 25.38 -7.13 1.75
C THR A 176 25.42 -7.84 0.39
N ASN A 177 26.42 -8.71 0.19
CA ASN A 177 26.56 -9.51 -1.02
C ASN A 177 25.67 -10.75 -0.96
N HIS A 178 25.04 -11.12 -2.08
CA HIS A 178 24.15 -12.28 -2.18
C HIS A 178 24.56 -13.23 -3.33
N LYS A 179 24.21 -14.52 -3.23
CA LYS A 179 24.51 -15.55 -4.24
C LYS A 179 23.26 -16.03 -5.01
N PHE A 180 22.23 -15.19 -5.13
CA PHE A 180 21.01 -15.55 -5.86
C PHE A 180 21.28 -15.64 -7.38
N ARG A 181 20.58 -16.56 -8.06
CA ARG A 181 20.59 -16.65 -9.52
C ARG A 181 19.66 -15.58 -10.11
N ILE A 182 20.13 -14.85 -11.11
CA ILE A 182 19.34 -13.82 -11.79
C ILE A 182 18.32 -14.49 -12.71
N GLY A 183 17.02 -14.29 -12.43
CA GLY A 183 15.92 -14.71 -13.31
C GLY A 183 15.64 -13.69 -14.42
N ARG A 184 15.10 -14.14 -15.55
CA ARG A 184 14.62 -13.25 -16.62
C ARG A 184 13.24 -12.69 -16.26
N SER A 185 12.93 -11.47 -16.69
CA SER A 185 11.59 -10.90 -16.53
C SER A 185 10.55 -11.70 -17.31
N LEU A 186 9.45 -12.06 -16.65
CA LEU A 186 8.33 -12.78 -17.27
C LEU A 186 7.41 -11.84 -18.07
N HIS A 187 7.38 -10.55 -17.76
CA HIS A 187 6.51 -9.57 -18.42
C HIS A 187 7.31 -8.78 -19.46
N ILE A 188 7.30 -9.25 -20.71
CA ILE A 188 8.06 -8.67 -21.84
C ILE A 188 7.18 -7.74 -22.69
N GLY A 189 5.87 -7.65 -22.43
CA GLY A 189 4.96 -6.73 -23.13
C GLY A 189 4.54 -7.16 -24.54
N ASN A 190 5.02 -8.31 -25.02
CA ASN A 190 4.64 -8.88 -26.32
C ASN A 190 3.36 -9.73 -26.23
N TYR A 191 2.24 -9.11 -25.85
CA TYR A 191 0.95 -9.81 -25.74
C TYR A 191 0.48 -10.33 -27.11
N ASP A 192 0.70 -9.57 -28.19
CA ASP A 192 0.24 -9.95 -29.53
C ASP A 192 1.08 -11.06 -30.18
N LYS A 193 2.33 -11.25 -29.75
CA LYS A 193 3.25 -12.25 -30.34
C LYS A 193 3.19 -13.62 -29.65
N GLY A 194 2.54 -13.71 -28.48
CA GLY A 194 2.33 -14.97 -27.73
C GLY A 194 1.09 -15.76 -28.18
N PHE A 195 0.28 -15.19 -29.07
CA PHE A 195 -0.97 -15.78 -29.59
C PHE A 195 -0.80 -16.58 -30.88
N PHE A 196 0.40 -17.06 -31.18
CA PHE A 196 0.49 -18.29 -31.96
C PHE A 196 0.22 -19.44 -30.99
N TYR A 197 -1.05 -19.85 -30.93
CA TYR A 197 -1.38 -21.26 -30.79
C TYR A 197 -0.37 -22.02 -31.68
N GLN A 198 0.67 -22.60 -31.10
CA GLN A 198 1.30 -23.73 -31.76
C GLN A 198 0.15 -24.73 -31.95
N PRO A 199 -0.16 -25.18 -33.18
CA PRO A 199 -0.93 -26.40 -33.33
C PRO A 199 -0.20 -27.43 -32.48
N SER A 200 -0.95 -28.25 -31.75
CA SER A 200 -0.42 -29.37 -30.95
C SER A 200 0.81 -29.94 -31.64
N ALA A 201 1.95 -29.87 -30.96
CA ALA A 201 3.16 -30.45 -31.49
C ALA A 201 2.94 -31.97 -31.63
N THR A 202 2.45 -32.42 -32.78
CA THR A 202 2.62 -33.79 -33.26
C THR A 202 4.07 -33.94 -33.65
N SER A 203 4.97 -33.92 -32.67
CA SER A 203 6.31 -34.42 -32.84
C SER A 203 6.22 -35.95 -32.76
N LYS A 204 6.24 -36.59 -33.93
CA LYS A 204 6.64 -37.99 -34.07
C LYS A 204 7.95 -38.16 -33.28
N LEU A 205 7.88 -38.83 -32.13
CA LEU A 205 9.06 -39.34 -31.44
C LEU A 205 9.65 -40.45 -32.34
N PRO A 206 10.97 -40.46 -32.65
CA PRO A 206 11.59 -41.66 -33.19
C PRO A 206 11.61 -42.70 -32.06
N ALA A 207 11.00 -43.85 -32.30
CA ALA A 207 10.77 -44.93 -31.33
C ALA A 207 12.04 -45.64 -30.81
N GLU A 208 13.25 -45.16 -31.11
CA GLU A 208 14.49 -45.90 -30.83
C GLU A 208 15.16 -45.58 -29.49
N LYS A 209 14.81 -44.47 -28.82
CA LYS A 209 15.43 -44.14 -27.51
C LYS A 209 14.74 -44.76 -26.29
N PHE A 210 13.57 -45.37 -26.46
CA PHE A 210 12.83 -45.97 -25.34
C PHE A 210 13.21 -47.43 -25.04
N LEU A 211 13.80 -48.15 -26.00
CA LEU A 211 14.16 -49.56 -25.84
C LEU A 211 15.49 -49.79 -25.11
N LYS A 212 16.43 -48.84 -25.16
CA LYS A 212 17.75 -48.98 -24.49
C LYS A 212 17.73 -48.79 -22.98
N TYR A 213 16.71 -48.16 -22.42
CA TYR A 213 16.62 -47.96 -20.96
C TYR A 213 15.97 -49.15 -20.23
N LYS A 214 15.24 -50.01 -20.96
CA LYS A 214 14.58 -51.19 -20.39
C LYS A 214 15.49 -52.42 -20.26
N SER A 215 16.65 -52.44 -20.94
CA SER A 215 17.56 -53.58 -20.97
C SER A 215 18.68 -53.54 -19.92
N SER A 216 18.74 -52.51 -19.06
CA SER A 216 19.88 -52.30 -18.14
C SER A 216 19.52 -52.06 -16.67
N ALA A 217 18.32 -52.46 -16.21
CA ALA A 217 17.98 -52.41 -14.79
C ALA A 217 17.85 -53.84 -14.22
N PRO A 218 18.59 -54.21 -13.14
CA PRO A 218 18.49 -55.51 -12.51
C PRO A 218 17.18 -55.65 -11.72
N SER A 219 16.57 -56.84 -11.78
CA SER A 219 15.36 -57.23 -11.07
C SER A 219 15.55 -57.28 -9.55
N PRO A 220 14.61 -56.77 -8.72
CA PRO A 220 14.59 -57.10 -7.30
C PRO A 220 13.90 -58.45 -7.09
N SER A 221 14.63 -59.41 -6.52
CA SER A 221 14.13 -60.68 -6.03
C SER A 221 13.19 -60.47 -4.84
N HIS A 222 11.95 -60.94 -4.97
CA HIS A 222 11.06 -61.18 -3.84
C HIS A 222 11.56 -62.41 -3.07
N GLU A 223 11.99 -62.23 -1.82
CA GLU A 223 12.03 -63.30 -0.81
C GLU A 223 10.90 -63.09 0.19
N LEU A 224 9.96 -64.05 0.18
CA LEU A 224 9.01 -64.36 1.24
C LEU A 224 9.74 -65.16 2.31
N VAL A 225 9.73 -64.74 3.59
CA VAL A 225 9.72 -65.68 4.74
C VAL A 225 9.08 -65.00 5.97
N ASN A 226 7.99 -65.62 6.44
CA ASN A 226 7.35 -65.66 7.77
C ASN A 226 7.29 -64.43 8.68
#